data_AF-A0A6J7VR45-F1
#
_entry.id   AF-A0A6J7VR45-F1
#
_cell.length_a   1.000
_cell.length_b   1.000
_cell.length_c   1.000
_cell.angle_alpha   90.00
_cell.angle_beta   90.00
_cell.angle_gamma   90.00
#
_symmetry.space_group_name_H-M   'P 1'
#
loop_
_entity.id
_entity.type
_entity.pdbx_description
1 polymer ?
#
loop_
_entity_poly.entity_id
_entity_poly.type
_entity_poly.pdbx_seq_one_letter_code
_entity_poly.pdbx_strand_id
1 'polypeptide(L)'
;MAKNASLYGVAFAINELRDIFLVGRLPLTAVTDREIDRLVGSVLQVSDSSFNPLLELGFSNAIRREWAWRISRGESLANLEAFQHLV
;
A
#
# COMPACT_ATOMS: atom_id res chain seq x y z
N MET A 1 7.43 10.92 9.70
CA MET A 1 7.33 12.22 8.99
C MET A 1 8.10 12.24 7.66
N ALA A 2 9.34 11.72 7.60
CA ALA A 2 10.15 11.75 6.37
C ALA A 2 9.44 11.20 5.10
N LYS A 3 8.69 10.09 5.23
CA LYS A 3 7.96 9.50 4.09
C LYS A 3 6.91 10.45 3.52
N ASN A 4 6.04 11.03 4.35
CA ASN A 4 5.01 11.97 3.86
C ASN A 4 5.61 13.22 3.21
N ALA A 5 6.77 13.69 3.70
CA ALA A 5 7.44 14.85 3.13
C ALA A 5 8.01 14.61 1.72
N SER A 6 8.22 13.35 1.32
CA SER A 6 8.72 13.00 -0.02
C SER A 6 7.62 12.71 -1.05
N LEU A 7 6.35 12.73 -0.65
CA LEU A 7 5.23 12.39 -1.54
C LEU A 7 4.72 13.62 -2.28
N TYR A 8 4.22 13.42 -3.51
CA TYR A 8 3.67 14.48 -4.33
C TYR A 8 2.16 14.57 -4.16
N GLY A 9 1.65 15.66 -3.61
CA GLY A 9 0.22 15.98 -3.58
C GLY A 9 -0.66 15.07 -2.71
N VAL A 10 -0.12 13.98 -2.16
CA VAL A 10 -0.79 13.07 -1.22
C VAL A 10 0.08 12.79 0.00
N ALA A 11 -0.55 12.38 1.10
CA ALA A 11 0.13 11.95 2.32
C ALA A 11 -0.58 10.74 2.93
N PHE A 12 0.16 9.90 3.65
CA PHE A 12 -0.43 8.85 4.47
C PHE A 12 -1.20 9.46 5.65
N ALA A 13 -2.41 8.95 5.86
CA ALA A 13 -3.26 9.22 7.01
C ALA A 13 -3.83 7.91 7.56
N ILE A 14 -4.28 7.95 8.82
CA ILE A 14 -4.98 6.84 9.46
C ILE A 14 -6.31 7.33 10.04
N ASN A 15 -7.33 6.48 10.03
CA ASN A 15 -8.58 6.74 10.75
C ASN A 15 -8.56 6.13 12.17
N GLU A 16 -9.67 6.27 12.90
CA GLU A 16 -9.84 5.71 14.24
C GLU A 16 -9.78 4.17 14.26
N LEU A 17 -10.19 3.53 13.16
CA LEU A 17 -10.14 2.08 12.97
C LEU A 17 -8.75 1.58 12.54
N ARG A 18 -7.79 2.48 12.35
CA ARG A 18 -6.41 2.23 11.87
C ARG A 18 -6.32 1.75 10.42
N ASP A 19 -7.33 2.05 9.62
CA ASP A 19 -7.20 1.93 8.16
C ASP A 19 -6.21 2.98 7.66
N ILE A 20 -5.40 2.61 6.68
CA ILE A 20 -4.37 3.46 6.09
C ILE A 20 -4.91 4.04 4.78
N PHE A 21 -4.80 5.35 4.61
CA PHE A 21 -5.27 6.08 3.44
C PHE A 21 -4.17 6.94 2.83
N LEU A 22 -4.28 7.19 1.52
CA LEU A 22 -3.60 8.31 0.86
C LEU A 22 -4.59 9.45 0.69
N VAL A 23 -4.24 10.62 1.23
CA VAL A 23 -5.10 11.81 1.22
C VAL A 23 -4.36 12.95 0.54
N GLY A 24 -5.00 13.56 -0.46
CA GLY A 24 -4.53 14.77 -1.12
C GLY A 24 -5.48 15.95 -0.91
N ARG A 25 -4.94 17.16 -0.99
CA ARG A 25 -5.73 18.40 -1.03
C ARG A 25 -5.14 19.32 -2.08
N LEU A 26 -6.00 19.88 -2.92
CA LEU A 26 -5.64 20.86 -3.93
C LEU A 26 -6.64 22.02 -3.93
N PRO A 27 -6.20 23.26 -4.22
CA PRO A 27 -7.12 24.36 -4.45
C PRO A 27 -7.93 24.11 -5.73
N LEU A 28 -9.16 24.59 -5.79
CA LEU A 28 -10.05 24.40 -6.94
C LEU A 28 -9.42 24.91 -8.25
N THR A 29 -8.65 26.00 -8.18
CA THR A 29 -7.94 26.58 -9.34
C THR A 29 -6.84 25.68 -9.91
N ALA A 30 -6.35 24.71 -9.14
CA ALA A 30 -5.37 23.72 -9.59
C ALA A 30 -6.01 22.48 -10.22
N VAL A 31 -7.35 22.36 -10.20
CA VAL A 31 -8.08 21.24 -10.83
C VAL A 31 -7.99 21.39 -12.35
N THR A 32 -6.95 20.79 -12.91
CA THR A 32 -6.68 20.72 -14.34
C THR A 32 -6.38 19.28 -14.72
N ASP A 33 -6.63 18.90 -15.97
CA ASP A 33 -6.39 17.53 -16.45
C ASP A 33 -4.97 17.03 -16.12
N ARG A 34 -3.97 17.91 -16.30
CA ARG A 34 -2.56 17.59 -16.03
C ARG A 34 -2.28 17.37 -14.55
N GLU A 35 -2.91 18.13 -13.66
CA GLU A 35 -2.67 17.99 -12.23
C GLU A 35 -3.40 16.77 -11.67
N ILE A 36 -4.59 16.47 -12.18
CA ILE A 36 -5.30 15.23 -11.84
C ILE A 36 -4.51 13.99 -12.29
N ASP A 37 -3.98 14.00 -13.52
CA ASP A 37 -3.13 12.91 -14.01
C ASP A 37 -1.91 12.67 -13.10
N ARG A 38 -1.21 13.74 -12.70
CA ARG A 38 -0.08 13.64 -11.76
C ARG A 38 -0.49 13.12 -10.39
N LEU A 39 -1.62 13.58 -9.85
CA LEU A 39 -2.11 13.14 -8.54
C LEU A 39 -2.48 11.65 -8.56
N VAL A 40 -3.20 11.20 -9.59
CA VAL A 40 -3.56 9.78 -9.75
C VAL A 40 -2.30 8.93 -9.96
N GLY A 41 -1.35 9.41 -10.77
CA GLY A 41 -0.04 8.76 -10.93
C GLY A 41 0.71 8.64 -9.60
N SER A 42 0.69 9.69 -8.77
CA SER A 42 1.29 9.63 -7.43
C SER A 42 0.58 8.63 -6.53
N VAL A 43 -0.76 8.58 -6.53
CA VAL A 43 -1.52 7.57 -5.77
C VAL A 43 -1.13 6.16 -6.18
N LEU A 44 -1.08 5.88 -7.48
CA LEU A 44 -0.69 4.57 -8.01
C LEU A 44 0.72 4.20 -7.54
N GLN A 45 1.70 5.07 -7.80
CA GLN A 45 3.10 4.82 -7.46
C GLN A 45 3.29 4.57 -5.96
N VAL A 46 2.65 5.37 -5.11
CA VAL A 46 2.78 5.25 -3.65
C VAL A 46 2.08 3.99 -3.15
N SER A 47 0.92 3.65 -3.71
CA SER A 47 0.18 2.44 -3.36
C SER A 47 1.00 1.20 -3.70
N ASP A 48 1.46 1.07 -4.95
CA ASP A 48 2.23 -0.09 -5.43
C ASP A 48 3.53 -0.28 -4.62
N SER A 49 4.29 0.80 -4.44
CA SER A 49 5.57 0.74 -3.74
C SER A 49 5.44 0.49 -2.22
N SER A 50 4.27 0.75 -1.64
CA SER A 50 4.05 0.61 -0.20
C SER A 50 3.23 -0.63 0.16
N PHE A 51 2.58 -1.29 -0.80
CA PHE A 51 1.65 -2.39 -0.53
C PHE A 51 2.28 -3.56 0.24
N ASN A 52 3.32 -4.20 -0.32
CA ASN A 52 3.98 -5.33 0.33
C ASN A 52 4.63 -4.94 1.66
N PRO A 53 5.42 -3.84 1.75
CA PRO A 53 5.97 -3.39 3.04
C PRO A 53 4.91 -3.20 4.14
N LEU A 54 3.76 -2.61 3.80
CA LEU A 54 2.66 -2.43 4.77
C LEU A 54 2.01 -3.75 5.16
N LEU A 55 1.83 -4.69 4.23
CA LEU A 55 1.35 -6.03 4.54
C LEU A 55 2.31 -6.79 5.45
N GLU A 56 3.62 -6.71 5.22
CA GLU A 56 4.60 -7.35 6.09
C GLU A 56 4.56 -6.80 7.51
N LEU A 57 4.47 -5.47 7.64
CA LEU A 57 4.37 -4.79 8.94
C LEU A 57 3.10 -5.18 9.71
N GLY A 58 1.95 -5.23 9.04
CA GLY A 58 0.65 -5.47 9.69
C GLY A 58 0.22 -6.93 9.80
N PHE A 59 0.70 -7.79 8.90
CA PHE A 59 0.11 -9.12 8.65
C PHE A 59 1.13 -10.26 8.57
N SER A 60 2.41 -10.05 8.88
CA SER A 60 3.44 -11.11 8.83
C SER A 60 3.02 -12.45 9.45
N ASN A 61 2.42 -12.43 10.65
CA ASN A 61 1.92 -13.64 11.30
C ASN A 61 0.75 -14.31 10.54
N ALA A 62 -0.15 -13.53 9.94
CA ALA A 62 -1.23 -14.07 9.13
C ALA A 62 -0.70 -14.67 7.83
N ILE A 63 0.27 -14.01 7.19
CA ILE A 63 0.96 -14.48 5.99
C ILE A 63 1.63 -15.84 6.25
N ARG A 64 2.38 -15.98 7.35
CA ARG A 64 3.00 -17.27 7.75
C ARG A 64 1.98 -18.39 7.91
N ARG A 65 0.83 -18.10 8.53
CA ARG A 65 -0.25 -19.09 8.72
C ARG A 65 -0.92 -19.48 7.41
N GLU A 66 -1.24 -18.51 6.57
CA GLU A 66 -1.82 -18.74 5.25
C GLU A 66 -0.86 -19.57 4.39
N TRP A 67 0.43 -19.26 4.42
CA TRP A 67 1.45 -20.03 3.70
C TRP A 67 1.45 -21.50 4.12
N ALA A 68 1.53 -21.78 5.43
CA ALA A 68 1.51 -23.14 5.95
C ALA A 68 0.21 -23.87 5.58
N TRP A 69 -0.93 -23.17 5.65
CA TRP A 69 -2.23 -23.70 5.25
C TRP A 69 -2.25 -24.10 3.77
N ARG A 70 -1.76 -23.24 2.88
CA ARG A 70 -1.70 -23.52 1.43
C ARG A 70 -0.81 -24.70 1.10
N ILE A 71 0.39 -24.77 1.70
CA ILE A 71 1.30 -25.91 1.54
C ILE A 71 0.61 -27.22 1.98
N SER A 72 -0.06 -27.23 3.13
CA SER A 72 -0.72 -28.44 3.64
C SER A 72 -1.84 -28.98 2.74
N ARG A 73 -2.35 -28.15 1.82
CA ARG A 73 -3.48 -28.46 0.92
C ARG A 73 -3.11 -28.50 -0.55
N GLY A 74 -1.84 -28.21 -0.90
CA GLY A 74 -1.41 -28.11 -2.29
C GLY A 74 -2.00 -26.91 -3.04
N GLU A 75 -2.37 -25.84 -2.33
CA GLU A 75 -2.91 -24.61 -2.92
C GLU A 75 -1.79 -23.73 -3.51
N SER A 76 -2.14 -22.91 -4.51
CA SER A 76 -1.18 -22.02 -5.19
C SER A 76 -0.58 -20.96 -4.27
N LEU A 77 0.73 -20.76 -4.34
CA LEU A 77 1.45 -19.72 -3.58
C LEU A 77 1.71 -18.43 -4.35
N ALA A 78 1.20 -18.28 -5.59
CA ALA A 78 1.56 -17.17 -6.48
C ALA A 78 1.45 -15.77 -5.82
N ASN A 79 0.37 -15.51 -5.08
CA ASN A 79 0.17 -14.22 -4.39
C ASN A 79 1.00 -14.05 -3.11
N LEU A 80 1.59 -15.14 -2.61
CA LEU A 80 2.47 -15.13 -1.45
C LEU A 80 3.95 -15.11 -1.83
N GLU A 81 4.29 -15.27 -3.12
CA GLU A 81 5.68 -15.29 -3.59
C GLU A 81 6.47 -14.04 -3.21
N ALA A 82 5.82 -12.88 -3.11
CA ALA A 82 6.49 -11.66 -2.63
C ALA A 82 6.93 -11.73 -1.15
N PHE A 83 6.46 -12.72 -0.39
CA PHE A 83 6.66 -12.87 1.05
C PHE A 83 7.42 -14.14 1.46
N GLN A 84 8.10 -14.83 0.54
CA GLN A 84 8.79 -16.09 0.89
C GLN A 84 9.88 -15.90 1.95
N HIS A 85 10.46 -14.70 2.04
CA HIS A 85 11.44 -14.35 3.08
C HIS A 85 10.85 -14.30 4.50
N LEU A 86 9.52 -14.27 4.62
CA LEU A 86 8.82 -14.29 5.90
C LEU A 86 8.56 -15.70 6.43
N VAL A 87 9.01 -16.78 5.79
CA VAL A 87 8.60 -18.15 6.19
C VAL A 87 9.78 -18.97 6.64
#